data_AF-A0AAD9MEF4-F1
#
_entry.id   AF-A0AAD9MEF4-F1
#
_cell.length_a   1.000
_cell.length_b   1.000
_cell.length_c   1.000
_cell.angle_alpha   90.00
_cell.angle_beta   90.00
_cell.angle_gamma   90.00
#
_symmetry.space_group_name_H-M   'P 1'
#
loop_
_entity.id
_entity.type
_entity.pdbx_description
1 polymer ?
#
loop_
_entity_poly.entity_id
_entity_poly.type
_entity_poly.pdbx_seq_one_letter_code
_entity_poly.pdbx_strand_id
1 'polypeptide(L)'
;MVFSAWPCILPAILFFHSSAVPVLANTEKVIFRGPETVNIPPQKPSLQDLHIDTLTPTPTLTRTTTNTNTNTNIAGRWRGKVAWFLLDGLREDQRYEVRLCWPATQPTAFTLTTHTLPAVFATEELITSLWEYSLSRFPAHASGHLLDVADDTPPPPPPHEREASILFLRIAAAADYFSTNATLMATPTPVDVDIILDPFLLGVLPRSLAPTAAYVVVVAAVSYLVARHVVLAGLERLVLVRLGAVGLAIGADAGEKKKKKKKKRL
;
A
#
# COMPACT_ATOMS: atom_id res chain seq x y z
N MET A 1 44.91 -4.57 -2.85
CA MET A 1 44.61 -3.12 -2.85
C MET A 1 43.12 -2.95 -3.11
N VAL A 2 42.33 -2.70 -2.05
CA VAL A 2 40.87 -2.52 -2.13
C VAL A 2 40.63 -1.04 -2.46
N PHE A 3 40.23 -0.74 -3.68
CA PHE A 3 39.88 0.62 -4.09
C PHE A 3 38.60 1.05 -3.36
N SER A 4 38.75 2.06 -2.50
CA SER A 4 37.69 2.72 -1.74
C SER A 4 36.71 3.42 -2.69
N ALA A 5 35.59 2.76 -3.00
CA ALA A 5 34.43 3.36 -3.68
C ALA A 5 33.55 4.21 -2.72
N TRP A 6 33.96 4.36 -1.46
CA TRP A 6 33.19 5.01 -0.39
C TRP A 6 32.86 6.51 -0.60
N PRO A 7 33.69 7.37 -1.24
CA PRO A 7 33.41 8.80 -1.25
C PRO A 7 32.33 9.24 -2.25
N CYS A 8 31.92 8.40 -3.21
CA CYS A 8 30.88 8.75 -4.19
C CYS A 8 29.47 8.27 -3.81
N ILE A 9 29.35 7.35 -2.86
CA ILE A 9 28.07 6.72 -2.49
C ILE A 9 27.26 7.65 -1.56
N LEU A 10 27.92 8.29 -0.59
CA LEU A 10 27.30 9.24 0.34
C LEU A 10 26.61 10.44 -0.34
N PRO A 11 27.22 11.16 -1.30
CA PRO A 11 26.54 12.28 -1.97
C PRO A 11 25.38 11.81 -2.86
N ALA A 12 25.46 10.61 -3.45
CA ALA A 12 24.37 10.05 -4.24
C ALA A 12 23.16 9.67 -3.36
N ILE A 13 23.39 9.10 -2.17
CA ILE A 13 22.34 8.79 -1.20
C ILE A 13 21.68 10.08 -0.68
N LEU A 14 22.47 11.11 -0.36
CA LEU A 14 21.95 12.40 0.10
C LEU A 14 21.13 13.11 -0.99
N PHE A 15 21.57 13.04 -2.26
CA PHE A 15 20.80 13.59 -3.38
C PHE A 15 19.47 12.85 -3.59
N PHE A 16 19.48 11.52 -3.46
CA PHE A 16 18.27 10.70 -3.58
C PHE A 16 17.27 10.94 -2.43
N HIS A 17 17.75 11.18 -1.21
CA HIS A 17 16.89 11.58 -0.09
C HIS A 17 16.32 12.99 -0.26
N SER A 18 17.09 13.93 -0.83
CA SER A 18 16.61 15.29 -1.09
C SER A 18 15.55 15.38 -2.19
N SER A 19 15.45 14.37 -3.07
CA SER A 19 14.46 14.35 -4.16
C SER A 19 13.19 13.56 -3.84
N ALA A 20 13.03 13.07 -2.60
CA ALA A 20 11.83 12.34 -2.20
C ALA A 20 10.65 13.32 -2.00
N VAL A 21 9.85 13.49 -3.06
CA VAL A 21 8.58 14.24 -2.98
C VAL A 21 7.47 13.27 -2.51
N PRO A 22 6.67 13.63 -1.49
CA PRO A 22 5.50 12.83 -1.16
C PRO A 22 4.51 12.89 -2.33
N VAL A 23 4.22 11.73 -2.91
CA VAL A 23 3.15 11.62 -3.90
C VAL A 23 1.85 11.49 -3.13
N LEU A 24 1.01 12.53 -3.21
CA LEU A 24 -0.37 12.46 -2.78
C LEU A 24 -1.13 11.64 -3.80
N ALA A 25 -1.59 10.47 -3.39
CA ALA A 25 -2.50 9.63 -4.16
C ALA A 25 -3.88 9.67 -3.49
N ASN A 26 -4.92 9.33 -4.24
CA ASN A 26 -6.29 9.16 -3.73
C ASN A 26 -6.39 7.87 -2.93
N THR A 27 -5.68 7.87 -1.80
CA THR A 27 -5.67 6.81 -0.83
C THR A 27 -5.59 7.42 0.56
N GLU A 28 -6.39 6.85 1.46
CA GLU A 28 -6.38 7.17 2.88
C GLU A 28 -6.02 5.90 3.62
N LYS A 29 -5.22 6.02 4.68
CA LYS A 29 -4.72 4.85 5.39
C LYS A 29 -4.67 5.04 6.89
N VAL A 30 -4.94 3.95 7.60
CA VAL A 30 -4.73 3.86 9.05
C VAL A 30 -3.88 2.64 9.36
N ILE A 31 -2.92 2.81 10.25
CA ILE A 31 -2.03 1.75 10.72
C ILE A 31 -2.31 1.50 12.19
N PHE A 32 -2.47 0.25 12.56
CA PHE A 32 -2.75 -0.15 13.94
C PHE A 32 -2.07 -1.49 14.24
N ARG A 33 -2.15 -1.90 15.51
CA ARG A 33 -1.77 -3.23 15.95
C ARG A 33 -3.02 -4.01 16.34
N GLY A 34 -3.01 -5.32 16.07
CA GLY A 34 -4.10 -6.19 16.53
C GLY A 34 -4.20 -6.14 18.06
N PRO A 35 -5.39 -5.89 18.62
CA PRO A 35 -5.59 -5.87 20.06
C PRO A 35 -5.43 -7.28 20.66
N GLU A 36 -5.39 -7.35 21.99
CA GLU A 36 -5.50 -8.60 22.73
C GLU A 36 -6.77 -9.36 22.31
N THR A 37 -6.68 -10.69 22.29
CA THR A 37 -7.83 -11.53 21.94
C THR A 37 -8.91 -11.42 23.00
N VAL A 38 -10.15 -11.21 22.57
CA VAL A 38 -11.30 -11.18 23.47
C VAL A 38 -12.11 -12.44 23.26
N ASN A 39 -12.62 -13.03 24.34
CA ASN A 39 -13.58 -14.13 24.25
C ASN A 39 -14.91 -13.56 23.75
N ILE A 40 -15.33 -13.97 22.56
CA ILE A 40 -16.61 -13.58 21.97
C ILE A 40 -17.65 -14.61 22.40
N PRO A 41 -18.59 -14.23 23.29
CA PRO A 41 -19.60 -15.16 23.75
C PRO A 41 -20.53 -15.55 22.59
N PRO A 42 -20.98 -16.82 22.53
CA PRO A 42 -21.92 -17.30 21.51
C PRO A 42 -23.36 -16.77 21.71
N GLN A 43 -23.59 -15.91 22.70
CA GLN A 43 -24.90 -15.45 23.14
C GLN A 43 -25.36 -14.22 22.34
N LYS A 44 -26.66 -14.15 22.07
CA LYS A 44 -27.28 -12.98 21.42
C LYS A 44 -27.46 -11.84 22.43
N PRO A 45 -27.31 -10.57 22.02
CA PRO A 45 -26.93 -10.11 20.68
C PRO A 45 -25.43 -10.28 20.41
N SER A 46 -25.12 -10.94 19.30
CA SER A 46 -23.78 -11.18 18.78
C SER A 46 -23.32 -10.03 17.88
N LEU A 47 -22.01 -9.94 17.60
CA LEU A 47 -21.49 -8.98 16.62
C LEU A 47 -22.09 -9.16 15.21
N GLN A 48 -22.60 -10.35 14.90
CA GLN A 48 -23.29 -10.63 13.63
C GLN A 48 -24.66 -9.94 13.56
N ASP A 49 -25.31 -9.71 14.71
CA ASP A 49 -26.60 -9.01 14.78
C ASP A 49 -26.45 -7.50 14.46
N LEU A 50 -25.23 -6.97 14.37
CA LEU A 50 -24.95 -5.59 13.94
C LEU A 50 -25.13 -5.39 12.42
N HIS A 51 -25.21 -6.45 11.61
CA HIS A 51 -25.37 -6.38 10.15
C HIS A 51 -24.32 -5.48 9.45
N ILE A 52 -23.10 -5.45 9.98
CA ILE A 52 -21.97 -4.74 9.39
C ILE A 52 -21.05 -5.69 8.64
N ASP A 53 -20.40 -5.20 7.59
CA ASP A 53 -19.50 -6.00 6.78
C ASP A 53 -18.21 -6.31 7.55
N THR A 54 -17.70 -7.54 7.40
CA THR A 54 -16.48 -7.99 8.08
C THR A 54 -15.30 -8.08 7.10
N LEU A 55 -14.18 -7.47 7.47
CA LEU A 55 -12.90 -7.51 6.76
C LEU A 55 -11.95 -8.44 7.50
N THR A 56 -11.40 -9.42 6.79
CA THR A 56 -10.41 -10.36 7.33
C THR A 56 -9.07 -10.22 6.59
N PRO A 57 -7.92 -10.39 7.27
CA PRO A 57 -6.63 -10.39 6.59
C PRO A 57 -6.51 -11.58 5.64
N THR A 58 -6.58 -11.33 4.33
CA THR A 58 -6.45 -12.41 3.34
C THR A 58 -4.99 -12.82 3.14
N PRO A 59 -4.66 -14.13 3.16
CA PRO A 59 -3.29 -14.62 2.98
C PRO A 59 -2.78 -14.55 1.54
N THR A 60 -3.70 -14.50 0.57
CA THR A 60 -3.40 -14.48 -0.87
C THR A 60 -3.34 -13.06 -1.41
N LEU A 61 -2.40 -12.81 -2.32
CA LEU A 61 -2.18 -11.54 -3.04
C LEU A 61 -3.41 -11.07 -3.84
N THR A 62 -4.44 -11.91 -3.94
CA THR A 62 -5.77 -11.56 -4.40
C THR A 62 -6.27 -10.47 -3.49
N ARG A 63 -6.12 -9.22 -3.98
CA ARG A 63 -6.87 -8.05 -3.56
C ARG A 63 -8.25 -8.58 -3.22
N THR A 64 -8.53 -8.73 -1.93
CA THR A 64 -9.90 -8.86 -1.48
C THR A 64 -10.38 -7.44 -1.60
N THR A 65 -10.62 -7.00 -2.85
CA THR A 65 -11.94 -6.50 -3.17
C THR A 65 -12.85 -7.59 -2.65
N THR A 66 -13.17 -7.54 -1.36
CA THR A 66 -14.48 -7.97 -0.97
C THR A 66 -15.31 -7.21 -1.98
N ASN A 67 -15.98 -7.92 -2.88
CA ASN A 67 -17.01 -7.36 -3.74
C ASN A 67 -18.19 -6.91 -2.84
N THR A 68 -17.91 -6.23 -1.75
CA THR A 68 -18.56 -4.98 -1.47
C THR A 68 -18.07 -3.99 -2.56
N ASN A 69 -18.48 -4.05 -3.83
CA ASN A 69 -19.83 -3.68 -4.31
C ASN A 69 -20.87 -3.37 -3.23
N THR A 70 -20.45 -2.81 -2.10
CA THR A 70 -21.30 -1.84 -1.47
C THR A 70 -21.17 -0.69 -2.43
N ASN A 71 -22.25 -0.39 -3.13
CA ASN A 71 -22.68 0.99 -3.36
C ASN A 71 -22.72 1.68 -1.99
N THR A 72 -21.57 1.82 -1.34
CA THR A 72 -21.38 2.56 -0.13
C THR A 72 -21.37 3.98 -0.65
N ASN A 73 -22.59 4.50 -0.81
CA ASN A 73 -22.85 5.91 -1.06
C ASN A 73 -22.44 6.65 0.23
N ILE A 74 -21.14 6.72 0.53
CA ILE A 74 -20.59 7.30 1.79
C ILE A 74 -20.45 8.82 1.68
N ALA A 75 -20.62 9.41 0.50
CA ALA A 75 -20.62 10.86 0.41
C ALA A 75 -21.84 11.44 1.14
N GLY A 76 -21.59 12.13 2.25
CA GLY A 76 -22.57 12.93 2.99
C GLY A 76 -22.32 14.43 2.85
N ARG A 77 -23.22 15.24 3.43
CA ARG A 77 -23.03 16.69 3.62
C ARG A 77 -21.74 16.97 4.41
N TRP A 78 -21.42 18.23 4.70
CA TRP A 78 -20.26 18.71 5.49
C TRP A 78 -19.81 17.90 6.74
N ARG A 79 -20.66 17.02 7.33
CA ARG A 79 -20.31 16.14 8.46
C ARG A 79 -19.97 14.69 8.06
N GLY A 80 -20.03 14.37 6.76
CA GLY A 80 -19.81 13.07 6.15
C GLY A 80 -20.87 12.01 6.47
N LYS A 81 -21.06 11.00 5.61
CA LYS A 81 -21.69 9.76 6.08
C LYS A 81 -20.61 8.87 6.68
N VAL A 82 -21.04 8.07 7.65
CA VAL A 82 -20.18 7.12 8.33
C VAL A 82 -20.54 5.72 7.88
N ALA A 83 -19.52 4.91 7.59
CA ALA A 83 -19.64 3.48 7.41
C ALA A 83 -18.82 2.75 8.48
N TRP A 84 -19.34 1.63 8.96
CA TRP A 84 -18.70 0.80 9.96
C TRP A 84 -18.41 -0.59 9.40
N PHE A 85 -17.23 -1.10 9.71
CA PHE A 85 -16.78 -2.43 9.35
C PHE A 85 -16.20 -3.12 10.58
N LEU A 86 -16.32 -4.45 10.63
CA LEU A 86 -15.64 -5.27 11.62
C LEU A 86 -14.32 -5.78 11.03
N LEU A 87 -13.21 -5.58 11.73
CA LEU A 87 -11.93 -6.19 11.41
C LEU A 87 -11.80 -7.45 12.26
N ASP A 88 -11.78 -8.63 11.63
CA ASP A 88 -11.71 -9.93 12.30
C ASP A 88 -10.54 -10.77 11.77
N GLY A 89 -10.12 -11.79 12.53
CA GLY A 89 -9.00 -12.64 12.18
C GLY A 89 -7.65 -11.94 12.33
N LEU A 90 -7.58 -10.90 13.17
CA LEU A 90 -6.33 -10.24 13.49
C LEU A 90 -5.48 -11.14 14.39
N ARG A 91 -4.16 -10.91 14.37
CA ARG A 91 -3.22 -11.47 15.34
C ARG A 91 -2.85 -10.38 16.33
N GLU A 92 -2.82 -10.74 17.61
CA GLU A 92 -2.39 -9.83 18.67
C GLU A 92 -0.98 -9.27 18.39
N ASP A 93 -0.80 -7.97 18.65
CA ASP A 93 0.42 -7.18 18.45
C ASP A 93 0.98 -7.14 17.01
N GLN A 94 0.38 -7.89 16.08
CA GLN A 94 0.71 -7.83 14.67
C GLN A 94 0.29 -6.46 14.11
N ARG A 95 1.20 -5.81 13.37
CA ARG A 95 0.93 -4.53 12.71
C ARG A 95 0.14 -4.76 11.41
N TYR A 96 -0.88 -3.94 11.19
CA TYR A 96 -1.75 -3.93 10.02
C TYR A 96 -1.87 -2.53 9.43
N GLU A 97 -2.14 -2.46 8.13
CA GLU A 97 -2.57 -1.26 7.41
C GLU A 97 -3.96 -1.52 6.84
N VAL A 98 -4.90 -0.60 7.06
CA VAL A 98 -6.09 -0.51 6.22
C VAL A 98 -5.87 0.62 5.23
N ARG A 99 -6.03 0.31 3.94
CA ARG A 99 -6.00 1.29 2.85
C ARG A 99 -7.38 1.40 2.25
N LEU A 100 -7.83 2.62 2.06
CA LEU A 100 -8.99 2.97 1.28
C LEU A 100 -8.50 3.69 0.01
N CYS A 101 -8.96 3.27 -1.16
CA CYS A 101 -8.57 3.82 -2.46
C CYS A 101 -9.83 4.23 -3.24
N TRP A 102 -9.77 5.36 -3.96
CA TRP A 102 -10.91 5.85 -4.76
C TRP A 102 -10.48 6.49 -6.08
N PRO A 103 -11.39 6.60 -7.07
CA PRO A 103 -11.10 7.24 -8.35
C PRO A 103 -10.75 8.73 -8.22
N ALA A 104 -9.78 9.19 -9.01
CA ALA A 104 -9.41 10.61 -9.08
C ALA A 104 -10.49 11.52 -9.66
N THR A 105 -11.48 10.96 -10.34
CA THR A 105 -12.59 11.68 -10.94
C THR A 105 -13.71 11.97 -9.94
N GLN A 106 -13.63 11.46 -8.71
CA GLN A 106 -14.64 11.62 -7.67
C GLN A 106 -14.01 12.28 -6.43
N PRO A 107 -13.94 13.62 -6.38
CA PRO A 107 -13.30 14.34 -5.28
C PRO A 107 -14.08 14.11 -3.98
N THR A 108 -13.49 13.34 -3.07
CA THR A 108 -14.07 12.96 -1.79
C THR A 108 -12.95 12.82 -0.78
N ALA A 109 -13.13 13.44 0.37
CA ALA A 109 -12.24 13.34 1.51
C ALA A 109 -12.73 12.20 2.40
N PHE A 110 -11.82 11.29 2.73
CA PHE A 110 -12.09 10.17 3.63
C PHE A 110 -11.29 10.32 4.92
N THR A 111 -11.82 9.77 6.00
CA THR A 111 -11.10 9.65 7.28
C THR A 111 -11.34 8.27 7.85
N LEU A 112 -10.25 7.58 8.20
CA LEU A 112 -10.28 6.22 8.73
C LEU A 112 -9.88 6.23 10.21
N THR A 113 -10.72 5.66 11.08
CA THR A 113 -10.40 5.46 12.50
C THR A 113 -10.70 4.04 12.93
N THR A 114 -9.86 3.49 13.82
CA THR A 114 -10.07 2.16 14.40
C THR A 114 -10.38 2.28 15.89
N HIS A 115 -11.28 1.42 16.37
CA HIS A 115 -11.76 1.44 17.75
C HIS A 115 -11.84 0.02 18.29
N THR A 116 -11.42 -0.17 19.55
CA THR A 116 -11.63 -1.43 20.26
C THR A 116 -13.10 -1.58 20.64
N LEU A 117 -13.55 -2.81 20.86
CA LEU A 117 -14.92 -3.07 21.29
C LEU A 117 -15.29 -2.30 22.56
N PRO A 118 -14.50 -2.35 23.66
CA PRO A 118 -14.81 -1.59 24.86
C PRO A 118 -14.90 -0.09 24.60
N ALA A 119 -14.04 0.46 23.74
CA ALA A 119 -14.04 1.89 23.44
C ALA A 119 -15.31 2.33 22.71
N VAL A 120 -15.80 1.55 21.75
CA VAL A 120 -17.07 1.85 21.05
C VAL A 120 -18.24 1.79 22.01
N PHE A 121 -18.34 0.74 22.83
CA PHE A 121 -19.47 0.58 23.75
C PHE A 121 -19.44 1.56 24.93
N ALA A 122 -18.26 2.09 25.30
CA ALA A 122 -18.13 3.10 26.34
C ALA A 122 -18.35 4.54 25.85
N THR A 123 -18.32 4.79 24.54
CA THR A 123 -18.40 6.14 23.98
C THR A 123 -19.74 6.36 23.29
N GLU A 124 -20.55 7.28 23.81
CA GLU A 124 -21.92 7.55 23.32
C GLU A 124 -21.97 7.91 21.83
N GLU A 125 -21.05 8.74 21.35
CA GLU A 125 -20.98 9.12 19.93
C GLU A 125 -20.71 7.91 19.01
N LEU A 126 -19.82 7.00 19.44
CA LEU A 126 -19.43 5.84 18.64
C LEU A 126 -20.53 4.80 18.60
N ILE A 127 -21.14 4.46 19.74
CA ILE A 127 -22.24 3.50 19.79
C ILE A 127 -23.47 4.02 19.04
N THR A 128 -23.79 5.31 19.15
CA THR A 128 -24.92 5.92 18.43
C THR A 128 -24.70 5.86 16.92
N SER A 129 -23.51 6.26 16.45
CA SER A 129 -23.21 6.21 15.01
C SER A 129 -23.10 4.78 14.46
N LEU A 130 -22.64 3.81 15.25
CA LEU A 130 -22.66 2.40 14.89
C LEU A 130 -24.10 1.88 14.77
N TRP A 131 -24.95 2.22 15.73
CA TRP A 131 -26.36 1.85 15.74
C TRP A 131 -27.12 2.44 14.56
N GLU A 132 -26.97 3.74 14.28
CA GLU A 132 -27.57 4.39 13.10
C GLU A 132 -27.15 3.72 11.80
N TYR A 133 -25.87 3.38 11.66
CA TYR A 133 -25.36 2.64 10.50
C TYR A 133 -25.99 1.25 10.41
N SER A 134 -26.04 0.49 11.51
CA SER A 134 -26.67 -0.83 11.59
C SER A 134 -28.15 -0.78 11.18
N LEU A 135 -28.91 0.18 11.71
CA LEU A 135 -30.32 0.39 11.37
C LEU A 135 -30.52 0.72 9.89
N SER A 136 -29.63 1.50 9.28
CA SER A 136 -29.72 1.84 7.85
C SER A 136 -29.57 0.64 6.91
N ARG A 137 -29.02 -0.47 7.43
CA ARG A 137 -28.81 -1.74 6.71
C ARG A 137 -29.91 -2.77 7.00
N PHE A 138 -30.62 -2.62 8.12
CA PHE A 138 -31.81 -3.38 8.47
C PHE A 138 -32.96 -3.12 7.45
N PRO A 139 -33.68 -4.17 7.03
CA PRO A 139 -33.39 -4.92 5.82
C PRO A 139 -33.61 -4.16 4.49
N ALA A 140 -32.51 -3.86 3.79
CA ALA A 140 -32.47 -3.85 2.33
C ALA A 140 -32.27 -5.28 1.74
N HIS A 141 -32.02 -6.28 2.61
CA HIS A 141 -31.78 -7.68 2.25
C HIS A 141 -33.00 -8.61 2.37
N ALA A 142 -34.13 -8.16 2.93
CA ALA A 142 -35.34 -9.01 3.05
C ALA A 142 -36.18 -9.07 1.76
N SER A 143 -35.89 -8.22 0.77
CA SER A 143 -36.72 -8.06 -0.44
C SER A 143 -36.21 -8.84 -1.66
N GLY A 144 -35.18 -9.68 -1.53
CA GLY A 144 -34.42 -10.20 -2.68
C GLY A 144 -34.17 -11.70 -2.77
N HIS A 145 -34.75 -12.54 -1.90
CA HIS A 145 -34.54 -14.00 -2.00
C HIS A 145 -35.79 -14.80 -1.60
N LEU A 146 -36.77 -14.83 -2.51
CA LEU A 146 -37.75 -15.93 -2.59
C LEU A 146 -37.39 -16.87 -3.76
N LEU A 147 -36.12 -17.26 -3.83
CA LEU A 147 -35.69 -18.44 -4.57
C LEU A 147 -34.86 -19.31 -3.62
N ASP A 148 -35.60 -20.09 -2.84
CA ASP A 148 -35.10 -21.19 -2.05
C ASP A 148 -34.52 -22.24 -2.99
N VAL A 149 -33.21 -22.13 -3.27
CA VAL A 149 -32.41 -23.27 -3.69
C VAL A 149 -31.89 -23.85 -2.38
N ALA A 150 -32.48 -24.96 -1.96
CA ALA A 150 -32.02 -25.78 -0.87
C ALA A 150 -30.55 -26.19 -1.16
N ASP A 151 -29.63 -25.40 -0.63
CA ASP A 151 -28.22 -25.75 -0.54
C ASP A 151 -28.09 -26.70 0.63
N ASP A 152 -27.69 -27.94 0.34
CA ASP A 152 -27.53 -29.07 1.25
C ASP A 152 -26.28 -28.88 2.14
N THR A 153 -26.07 -27.66 2.62
CA THR A 153 -24.98 -27.31 3.53
C THR A 153 -25.41 -27.71 4.95
N PRO A 154 -24.66 -28.60 5.63
CA PRO A 154 -25.00 -29.00 6.99
C PRO A 154 -25.10 -27.77 7.90
N PRO A 155 -26.01 -27.78 8.89
CA PRO A 155 -26.19 -26.66 9.79
C PRO A 155 -24.84 -26.27 10.41
N PRO A 156 -24.53 -24.96 10.51
CA PRO A 156 -23.28 -24.52 11.09
C PRO A 156 -23.14 -25.13 12.50
N PRO A 157 -21.92 -25.57 12.88
CA PRO A 157 -21.69 -26.11 14.20
C PRO A 157 -22.15 -25.12 15.28
N PRO A 158 -22.57 -25.61 16.46
CA PRO A 158 -23.06 -24.75 17.53
C PRO A 158 -22.03 -23.66 17.83
N PRO A 159 -22.47 -22.43 18.14
CA PRO A 159 -21.57 -21.31 18.33
C PRO A 159 -20.65 -21.62 19.52
N HIS A 160 -19.38 -21.88 19.22
CA HIS A 160 -18.35 -22.09 20.22
C HIS A 160 -17.80 -20.74 20.66
N GLU A 161 -17.42 -20.63 21.94
CA GLU A 161 -16.61 -19.51 22.41
C GLU A 161 -15.38 -19.37 21.51
N ARG A 162 -15.21 -18.18 20.94
CA ARG A 162 -14.10 -17.89 20.03
C ARG A 162 -13.28 -16.76 20.61
N GLU A 163 -12.02 -17.04 20.88
CA GLU A 163 -11.02 -16.00 21.10
C GLU A 163 -10.66 -15.40 19.74
N ALA A 164 -10.91 -14.10 19.58
CA ALA A 164 -10.52 -13.39 18.37
C ALA A 164 -10.01 -11.99 18.71
N SER A 165 -8.98 -11.57 17.99
CA SER A 165 -8.50 -10.19 18.00
C SER A 165 -9.33 -9.41 16.96
N ILE A 166 -10.12 -8.46 17.45
CA ILE A 166 -11.14 -7.76 16.66
C ILE A 166 -11.14 -6.25 16.92
N LEU A 167 -11.41 -5.47 15.87
CA LEU A 167 -11.54 -4.02 15.93
C LEU A 167 -12.73 -3.55 15.10
N PHE A 168 -13.32 -2.43 15.47
CA PHE A 168 -14.19 -1.70 14.56
C PHE A 168 -13.38 -0.72 13.72
N LEU A 169 -13.69 -0.65 12.43
CA LEU A 169 -13.22 0.37 11.51
C LEU A 169 -14.38 1.32 11.20
N ARG A 170 -14.16 2.61 11.45
CA ARG A 170 -15.07 3.70 11.09
C ARG A 170 -14.48 4.47 9.92
N ILE A 171 -15.26 4.62 8.85
CA ILE A 171 -14.91 5.40 7.67
C ILE A 171 -15.90 6.57 7.58
N ALA A 172 -15.41 7.79 7.68
CA ALA A 172 -16.18 8.99 7.38
C ALA A 172 -15.82 9.48 5.98
N ALA A 173 -16.83 9.87 5.18
CA ALA A 173 -16.58 10.45 3.87
C ALA A 173 -17.39 11.71 3.62
N ALA A 174 -16.73 12.74 3.09
CA ALA A 174 -17.33 14.03 2.76
C ALA A 174 -16.94 14.43 1.34
N ALA A 175 -17.85 15.09 0.63
CA ALA A 175 -17.55 15.67 -0.68
C ALA A 175 -16.43 16.71 -0.57
N ASP A 176 -15.42 16.60 -1.44
CA ASP A 176 -14.29 17.53 -1.48
C ASP A 176 -14.36 18.45 -2.71
N TYR A 177 -15.52 19.08 -2.90
CA TYR A 177 -15.75 20.00 -3.99
C TYR A 177 -16.86 21.00 -3.67
N PHE A 178 -16.86 22.10 -4.42
CA PHE A 178 -17.93 23.08 -4.44
C PHE A 178 -18.56 23.14 -5.82
N SER A 179 -19.87 23.23 -5.88
CA SER A 179 -20.63 23.36 -7.13
C SER A 179 -21.71 24.43 -6.98
N THR A 180 -22.04 25.07 -8.09
CA THR A 180 -23.21 25.96 -8.19
C THR A 180 -24.53 25.17 -8.23
N ASN A 181 -24.46 23.87 -8.50
CA ASN A 181 -25.63 22.99 -8.45
C ASN A 181 -25.98 22.66 -6.99
N ALA A 182 -27.03 23.31 -6.48
CA ALA A 182 -27.50 23.15 -5.11
C ALA A 182 -27.89 21.69 -4.77
N THR A 183 -28.43 20.94 -5.74
CA THR A 183 -28.79 19.53 -5.54
C THR A 183 -27.56 18.67 -5.31
N LEU A 184 -26.50 18.90 -6.09
CA LEU A 184 -25.24 18.19 -5.97
C LEU A 184 -24.52 18.52 -4.65
N MET A 185 -24.60 19.79 -4.21
CA MET A 185 -24.08 20.21 -2.89
C MET A 185 -24.89 19.64 -1.72
N ALA A 186 -26.19 19.40 -1.91
CA ALA A 186 -27.06 18.84 -0.89
C ALA A 186 -26.92 17.31 -0.78
N THR A 187 -26.81 16.63 -1.93
CA THR A 187 -26.71 15.18 -2.05
C THR A 187 -25.56 14.83 -3.00
N PRO A 188 -24.33 14.72 -2.47
CA PRO A 188 -23.19 14.40 -3.31
C PRO A 188 -23.30 12.99 -3.90
N THR A 189 -22.71 12.81 -5.07
CA THR A 189 -22.71 11.51 -5.74
C THR A 189 -21.94 10.49 -4.90
N PRO A 190 -22.42 9.24 -4.88
CA PRO A 190 -21.65 8.12 -4.34
C PRO A 190 -20.25 7.99 -4.92
N VAL A 191 -19.37 7.37 -4.15
CA VAL A 191 -18.00 7.06 -4.56
C VAL A 191 -17.75 5.59 -4.30
N ASP A 192 -17.27 4.90 -5.33
CA ASP A 192 -16.83 3.52 -5.22
C ASP A 192 -15.43 3.50 -4.60
N VAL A 193 -15.25 2.65 -3.59
CA VAL A 193 -14.01 2.57 -2.83
C VAL A 193 -13.52 1.14 -2.73
N ASP A 194 -12.20 0.98 -2.82
CA ASP A 194 -11.53 -0.29 -2.53
C ASP A 194 -10.92 -0.23 -1.14
N ILE A 195 -11.36 -1.12 -0.23
CA ILE A 195 -10.83 -1.24 1.13
C ILE A 195 -9.96 -2.49 1.21
N ILE A 196 -8.72 -2.33 1.69
CA ILE A 196 -7.73 -3.41 1.78
C ILE A 196 -7.16 -3.45 3.20
N LEU A 197 -7.33 -4.58 3.89
CA LEU A 197 -6.70 -4.88 5.17
C LEU A 197 -5.43 -5.72 4.94
N ASP A 198 -4.25 -5.13 5.16
CA ASP A 198 -2.96 -5.75 4.84
C ASP A 198 -2.08 -5.92 6.09
N PRO A 199 -1.62 -7.14 6.43
CA PRO A 199 -0.64 -7.35 7.49
C PRO A 199 0.75 -6.87 7.08
N PHE A 200 1.52 -6.31 8.03
CA PHE A 200 2.93 -6.01 7.81
C PHE A 200 3.81 -7.27 7.88
N LEU A 201 4.73 -7.40 6.95
CA LEU A 201 5.88 -8.30 7.03
C LEU A 201 6.98 -7.63 7.86
N LEU A 202 7.46 -8.36 8.87
CA LEU A 202 8.56 -7.92 9.76
C LEU A 202 8.34 -6.55 10.42
N GLY A 203 7.09 -6.08 10.51
CA GLY A 203 6.75 -4.76 11.05
C GLY A 203 7.12 -3.55 10.18
N VAL A 204 7.72 -3.77 8.99
CA VAL A 204 8.26 -2.70 8.13
C VAL A 204 7.41 -2.47 6.88
N LEU A 205 7.03 -3.53 6.16
CA LEU A 205 6.38 -3.40 4.85
C LEU A 205 5.01 -4.09 4.84
N PRO A 206 3.96 -3.48 4.26
CA PRO A 206 2.72 -4.20 3.97
C PRO A 206 2.98 -5.41 3.08
N ARG A 207 2.36 -6.56 3.38
CA ARG A 207 2.61 -7.83 2.68
C ARG A 207 2.31 -7.74 1.20
N SER A 208 1.27 -7.00 0.80
CA SER A 208 0.95 -6.80 -0.61
C SER A 208 2.02 -6.04 -1.41
N LEU A 209 2.88 -5.26 -0.74
CA LEU A 209 3.96 -4.51 -1.39
C LEU A 209 5.23 -5.35 -1.60
N ALA A 210 5.33 -6.51 -0.95
CA ALA A 210 6.48 -7.41 -1.06
C ALA A 210 6.89 -7.77 -2.50
N PRO A 211 5.99 -8.19 -3.41
CA PRO A 211 6.37 -8.51 -4.79
C PRO A 211 6.91 -7.30 -5.54
N THR A 212 6.31 -6.12 -5.33
CA THR A 212 6.78 -4.87 -5.95
C THR A 212 8.16 -4.49 -5.43
N ALA A 213 8.40 -4.58 -4.12
CA ALA A 213 9.70 -4.33 -3.53
C ALA A 213 10.75 -5.31 -4.06
N ALA A 214 10.43 -6.61 -4.12
CA ALA A 214 11.30 -7.63 -4.68
C ALA A 214 11.66 -7.34 -6.14
N TYR A 215 10.67 -6.96 -6.96
CA TYR A 215 10.88 -6.57 -8.35
C TYR A 215 11.84 -5.37 -8.47
N VAL A 216 11.62 -4.32 -7.68
CA VAL A 216 12.50 -3.12 -7.68
C VAL A 216 13.93 -3.50 -7.31
N VAL A 217 14.12 -4.37 -6.32
CA VAL A 217 15.46 -4.86 -5.92
C VAL A 217 16.14 -5.61 -7.06
N VAL A 218 15.42 -6.48 -7.77
CA VAL A 218 15.96 -7.22 -8.93
C VAL A 218 16.37 -6.25 -10.04
N VAL A 219 15.50 -5.30 -10.40
CA VAL A 219 15.80 -4.30 -11.44
C VAL A 219 17.00 -3.44 -11.06
N ALA A 220 17.10 -3.03 -9.79
CA ALA A 220 18.25 -2.26 -9.30
C ALA A 220 19.55 -3.07 -9.38
N ALA A 221 19.52 -4.34 -9.00
CA ALA A 221 20.69 -5.22 -9.06
C ALA A 221 21.17 -5.43 -10.51
N VAL A 222 20.26 -5.72 -11.43
CA VAL A 222 20.57 -5.88 -12.86
C VAL A 222 21.14 -4.57 -13.42
N SER A 223 20.51 -3.43 -13.13
CA SER A 223 20.98 -2.12 -13.59
C SER A 223 22.39 -1.82 -13.10
N TYR A 224 22.68 -2.13 -11.83
CA TYR A 224 24.02 -1.98 -11.25
C TYR A 224 25.06 -2.86 -11.95
N LEU A 225 24.73 -4.14 -12.19
CA LEU A 225 25.64 -5.07 -12.88
C LEU A 225 25.93 -4.58 -14.31
N VAL A 226 24.92 -4.16 -15.06
CA VAL A 226 25.07 -3.61 -16.41
C VAL A 226 25.94 -2.36 -16.40
N ALA A 227 25.65 -1.40 -15.50
CA ALA A 227 26.45 -0.18 -15.37
C ALA A 227 27.91 -0.49 -15.05
N ARG A 228 28.17 -1.42 -14.11
CA ARG A 228 29.52 -1.88 -13.77
C ARG A 228 30.23 -2.48 -14.99
N HIS A 229 29.56 -3.34 -15.76
CA HIS A 229 30.14 -3.94 -16.96
C HIS A 229 30.50 -2.89 -18.01
N VAL A 230 29.63 -1.92 -18.27
CA VAL A 230 29.87 -0.84 -19.24
C VAL A 230 31.04 0.05 -18.80
N VAL A 231 31.09 0.44 -17.53
CA VAL A 231 32.18 1.27 -17.00
C VAL A 231 33.52 0.55 -17.08
N LEU A 232 33.58 -0.74 -16.70
CA LEU A 232 34.81 -1.53 -16.80
C LEU A 232 35.27 -1.71 -18.25
N ALA A 233 34.35 -2.07 -19.16
CA ALA A 233 34.67 -2.20 -20.58
C ALA A 233 35.12 -0.86 -21.22
N GLY A 234 34.51 0.25 -20.81
CA GLY A 234 34.93 1.59 -21.22
C GLY A 234 36.33 1.94 -20.72
N LEU A 235 36.65 1.57 -19.47
CA LEU A 235 37.97 1.79 -18.89
C LEU A 235 39.05 1.00 -19.63
N GLU A 236 38.80 -0.28 -19.96
CA GLU A 236 39.72 -1.11 -20.74
C GLU A 236 39.99 -0.52 -22.13
N ARG A 237 38.94 -0.06 -22.83
CA ARG A 237 39.09 0.62 -24.12
C ARG A 237 39.91 1.91 -24.00
N LEU A 238 39.67 2.72 -22.96
CA LEU A 238 40.43 3.95 -22.73
C LEU A 238 41.91 3.67 -22.46
N VAL A 239 42.20 2.64 -21.67
CA VAL A 239 43.58 2.21 -21.35
C VAL A 239 44.29 1.71 -22.61
N LEU A 240 43.64 0.89 -23.43
CA LEU A 240 44.20 0.42 -24.70
C LEU A 240 44.47 1.57 -25.68
N VAL A 241 43.54 2.53 -25.80
CA VAL A 241 43.74 3.73 -26.64
C VAL A 241 44.92 4.57 -26.14
N ARG A 242 45.04 4.79 -24.82
CA ARG A 242 46.18 5.52 -24.25
C ARG A 242 47.50 4.79 -24.45
N LEU A 243 47.55 3.48 -24.24
CA LEU A 243 48.75 2.67 -24.46
C LEU A 243 49.17 2.68 -25.93
N GLY A 244 48.21 2.57 -26.85
CA GLY A 244 48.46 2.69 -28.30
C GLY A 244 48.99 4.07 -28.70
N ALA A 245 48.41 5.15 -28.18
CA ALA A 245 48.86 6.51 -28.43
C ALA A 245 50.28 6.77 -27.89
N VAL A 246 50.60 6.26 -26.70
CA VAL A 246 51.95 6.36 -26.11
C VAL A 246 52.97 5.55 -26.92
N GLY A 247 52.62 4.35 -27.36
CA GLY A 247 53.49 3.52 -28.21
C GLY A 247 53.84 4.18 -29.56
N LEU A 248 52.86 4.81 -30.20
CA LEU A 248 53.06 5.59 -31.43
C LEU A 248 53.99 6.80 -31.20
N ALA A 249 53.82 7.52 -30.08
CA ALA A 249 54.68 8.66 -29.75
C ALA A 249 56.14 8.26 -29.52
N ILE A 250 56.39 7.14 -28.81
CA ILE A 250 57.75 6.63 -28.57
C ILE A 250 58.41 6.15 -29.87
N GLY A 251 57.64 5.50 -30.76
CA GLY A 251 58.14 5.04 -32.06
C GLY A 251 58.55 6.18 -33.00
N ALA A 252 57.83 7.30 -32.98
CA ALA A 252 58.12 8.48 -33.78
C ALA A 252 59.45 9.17 -33.39
N ASP A 253 59.71 9.34 -32.09
CA ASP A 253 60.97 9.93 -31.58
C ASP A 253 62.20 9.04 -31.91
N ALA A 254 62.03 7.71 -31.82
CA ALA A 254 63.09 6.77 -32.19
C ALA A 254 63.44 6.81 -33.70
N GLY A 255 62.44 6.98 -34.56
CA GLY A 255 62.61 7.12 -36.01
C GLY A 255 63.33 8.42 -36.40
N GLU A 256 63.02 9.53 -35.73
CA GLU A 256 63.65 10.83 -35.99
C GLU A 256 65.13 10.83 -35.57
N LYS A 257 65.46 10.22 -34.42
CA LYS A 257 66.85 10.06 -33.96
C LYS A 257 67.70 9.22 -34.92
N LYS A 258 67.15 8.16 -35.52
CA LYS A 258 67.85 7.37 -36.55
C LYS A 258 68.11 8.17 -37.84
N LYS A 259 67.15 8.99 -38.30
CA LYS A 259 67.35 9.88 -39.46
C LYS A 259 68.44 10.93 -39.22
N LYS A 260 68.46 11.57 -38.03
CA LYS A 260 69.52 12.53 -37.65
C LYS A 260 70.91 11.88 -37.56
N LYS A 261 70.99 10.63 -37.08
CA LYS A 261 72.26 9.89 -36.99
C LYS A 261 72.81 9.45 -38.37
N LYS A 262 71.94 9.13 -39.33
CA LYS A 262 72.32 8.77 -40.70
C LYS A 262 72.79 9.99 -41.52
N LYS A 263 72.22 11.17 -41.28
CA LYS A 263 72.62 12.44 -41.94
C LYS A 263 73.96 13.01 -41.45
N LYS A 264 74.49 12.55 -40.31
CA LYS A 264 75.83 12.89 -39.79
C LYS A 264 76.95 11.97 -40.29
N ARG A 265 76.64 10.97 -41.13
CA ARG A 265 77.60 9.97 -41.65
C ARG A 265 77.79 10.05 -43.17
N LEU A 266 77.19 11.06 -43.82
CA LEU A 266 77.58 11.57 -45.13
C LEU A 266 78.24 12.93 -44.91
#